data_AF-A0A8B9LL63-F1
#
_entry.id   AF-A0A8B9LL63-F1
#
_cell.length_a   1.000
_cell.length_b   1.000
_cell.length_c   1.000
_cell.angle_alpha   90.00
_cell.angle_beta   90.00
_cell.angle_gamma   90.00
#
_symmetry.space_group_name_H-M   'P 1'
#
loop_
_entity.id
_entity.type
_entity.pdbx_description
1 polymer ?
#
loop_
_entity_poly.entity_id
_entity_poly.type
_entity_poly.pdbx_seq_one_letter_code
_entity_poly.pdbx_strand_id
1 'polypeptide(L)'
;MHTEHTVTRQQKRRKSKQESAEWDSLFQQELRTQEQSLVFVKRMLVLAVSSITYLRGIFPEDAYRSRYLEDLCIKVIREDCSSPAACRTVKWMMGCFDALEKEYLQIVLIGVHRDPDDTNHVIESYQFKFKYSEHGPQMDILRNNSMEMSVTMEDTKKASVLLIRKLFLLMQNLDALPDEVYLTMKLYYYDDVTPPDYEPPGFKEGVCDSLWFEGTAVHFRVGDLHTPFHVLKVGVAAEQGRVSKLQEGNHLRECVQDSAQQSVCRLSLAQEVSEPCREEDLPSEDESAAQFKPPTKALAKHFV
;
A
#
# COMPACT_ATOMS: atom_id res chain seq x y z
N MET A 1 -24.78 18.37 46.16
CA MET A 1 -23.71 18.40 45.13
C MET A 1 -24.08 17.40 44.03
N HIS A 2 -24.66 17.83 42.92
CA HIS A 2 -25.09 16.96 41.80
C HIS A 2 -24.87 17.73 40.48
N THR A 3 -23.61 17.86 40.04
CA THR A 3 -23.30 18.65 38.84
C THR A 3 -22.16 18.10 37.96
N GLU A 4 -21.70 16.86 38.16
CA GLU A 4 -20.55 16.32 37.41
C GLU A 4 -20.90 15.32 36.28
N HIS A 5 -22.13 14.81 36.18
CA HIS A 5 -22.45 13.78 35.19
C HIS A 5 -22.98 14.28 33.83
N THR A 6 -23.38 15.56 33.72
CA THR A 6 -24.07 16.07 32.51
C THR A 6 -23.10 16.61 31.44
N VAL A 7 -21.90 17.05 31.84
CA VAL A 7 -20.91 17.70 30.96
C VAL A 7 -20.23 16.69 30.04
N THR A 8 -19.83 15.53 30.56
CA THR A 8 -19.14 14.46 29.82
C THR A 8 -20.01 13.83 28.72
N ARG A 9 -21.32 13.66 28.96
CA ARG A 9 -22.24 13.07 27.98
C ARG A 9 -22.57 14.03 26.83
N GLN A 10 -22.64 15.34 27.09
CA GLN A 10 -22.82 16.36 26.04
C GLN A 10 -21.56 16.58 25.21
N GLN A 11 -20.37 16.63 25.82
CA GLN A 11 -19.10 16.72 25.08
C GLN A 11 -18.86 15.49 24.20
N LYS A 12 -19.11 14.27 24.71
CA LYS A 12 -18.97 13.03 23.93
C LYS A 12 -19.92 12.99 22.72
N ARG A 13 -21.16 13.47 22.86
CA ARG A 13 -22.12 13.58 21.75
C ARG A 13 -21.76 14.67 20.74
N ARG A 14 -21.14 15.77 21.17
CA ARG A 14 -20.64 16.83 20.27
C ARG A 14 -19.43 16.34 19.47
N LYS A 15 -18.49 15.65 20.12
CA LYS A 15 -17.30 15.07 19.48
C LYS A 15 -17.69 14.01 18.43
N SER A 16 -18.57 13.06 18.78
CA SER A 16 -18.98 12.02 17.80
C SER A 16 -19.80 12.58 16.64
N LYS A 17 -20.56 13.67 16.84
CA LYS A 17 -21.27 14.36 15.75
C LYS A 17 -20.31 15.08 14.81
N GLN A 18 -19.24 15.67 15.33
CA GLN A 18 -18.22 16.33 14.52
C GLN A 18 -17.40 15.31 13.71
N GLU A 19 -16.96 14.22 14.34
CA GLU A 19 -16.24 13.11 13.68
C GLU A 19 -17.09 12.43 12.58
N SER A 20 -18.41 12.42 12.75
CA SER A 20 -19.34 11.94 11.71
C SER A 20 -19.41 12.92 10.54
N ALA A 21 -19.59 14.22 10.80
CA ALA A 21 -19.71 15.24 9.75
C ALA A 21 -18.43 15.39 8.91
N GLU A 22 -17.25 15.24 9.52
CA GLU A 22 -15.97 15.27 8.82
C GLU A 22 -15.77 14.02 7.95
N TRP A 23 -16.14 12.84 8.46
CA TRP A 23 -16.18 11.60 7.67
C TRP A 23 -17.13 11.71 6.48
N ASP A 24 -18.34 12.24 6.69
CA ASP A 24 -19.36 12.39 5.66
C ASP A 24 -18.91 13.32 4.52
N SER A 25 -17.98 14.25 4.80
CA SER A 25 -17.37 15.10 3.78
C SER A 25 -16.39 14.36 2.87
N LEU A 26 -15.80 13.25 3.36
CA LEU A 26 -14.80 12.44 2.65
C LEU A 26 -15.40 11.15 2.07
N PHE A 27 -16.38 10.55 2.73
CA PHE A 27 -16.95 9.25 2.36
C PHE A 27 -18.47 9.24 2.51
N GLN A 28 -19.13 8.33 1.79
CA GLN A 28 -20.57 8.09 1.96
C GLN A 28 -20.81 7.29 3.25
N GLN A 29 -22.01 7.39 3.83
CA GLN A 29 -22.37 6.69 5.07
C GLN A 29 -22.63 5.20 4.89
N GLU A 30 -22.91 4.76 3.66
CA GLU A 30 -23.25 3.38 3.36
C GLU A 30 -22.51 2.89 2.11
N LEU A 31 -22.09 1.63 2.14
CA LEU A 31 -21.39 0.95 1.05
C LEU A 31 -22.18 -0.30 0.63
N ARG A 32 -23.47 -0.13 0.31
CA ARG A 32 -24.38 -1.23 0.01
C ARG A 32 -24.34 -1.65 -1.46
N THR A 33 -23.93 -0.77 -2.36
CA THR A 33 -23.83 -1.05 -3.80
C THR A 33 -22.38 -1.06 -4.28
N GLN A 34 -22.16 -1.69 -5.43
CA GLN A 34 -20.86 -1.75 -6.09
C GLN A 34 -20.35 -0.35 -6.45
N GLU A 35 -21.22 0.55 -6.91
CA GLU A 35 -20.85 1.93 -7.25
C GLU A 35 -20.41 2.72 -6.02
N GLN A 36 -21.09 2.54 -4.87
CA GLN A 36 -20.70 3.20 -3.62
C GLN A 36 -19.34 2.72 -3.14
N SER A 37 -19.11 1.40 -3.22
CA SER A 37 -17.83 0.76 -2.90
C SER A 37 -16.71 1.23 -3.84
N LEU A 38 -16.98 1.35 -5.14
CA LEU A 38 -16.04 1.87 -6.12
C LEU A 38 -15.67 3.33 -5.83
N VAL A 39 -16.67 4.20 -5.58
CA VAL A 39 -16.43 5.61 -5.21
C VAL A 39 -15.57 5.70 -3.95
N PHE A 40 -15.84 4.85 -2.96
CA PHE A 40 -15.04 4.78 -1.75
C PHE A 40 -13.58 4.41 -2.04
N VAL A 41 -13.32 3.36 -2.82
CA VAL A 41 -11.96 2.91 -3.17
C VAL A 41 -11.19 3.99 -3.95
N LYS A 42 -11.84 4.64 -4.92
CA LYS A 42 -11.24 5.77 -5.65
C LYS A 42 -10.84 6.90 -4.71
N ARG A 43 -11.70 7.26 -3.75
CA ARG A 43 -11.40 8.29 -2.75
C ARG A 43 -10.27 7.88 -1.82
N MET A 44 -10.24 6.62 -1.38
CA MET A 44 -9.13 6.11 -0.56
C MET A 44 -7.80 6.15 -1.30
N LEU A 45 -7.78 5.82 -2.60
CA LEU A 45 -6.58 5.95 -3.43
C LEU A 45 -6.10 7.42 -3.48
N VAL A 46 -7.01 8.37 -3.71
CA VAL A 46 -6.69 9.82 -3.68
C VAL A 46 -6.09 10.24 -2.34
N LEU A 47 -6.71 9.86 -1.23
CA LEU A 47 -6.23 10.23 0.10
C LEU A 47 -4.85 9.64 0.39
N ALA A 48 -4.62 8.38 0.01
CA ALA A 48 -3.33 7.73 0.24
C ALA A 48 -2.23 8.35 -0.62
N VAL A 49 -2.46 8.55 -1.92
CA VAL A 49 -1.50 9.21 -2.83
C VAL A 49 -1.23 10.65 -2.39
N SER A 50 -2.26 11.39 -1.98
CA SER A 50 -2.08 12.76 -1.48
C SER A 50 -1.28 12.79 -0.18
N SER A 51 -1.55 11.85 0.75
CA SER A 51 -0.82 11.74 2.01
C SER A 51 0.66 11.43 1.77
N ILE A 52 0.96 10.48 0.89
CA ILE A 52 2.32 10.10 0.53
C ILE A 52 3.06 11.30 -0.08
N THR A 53 2.52 11.88 -1.15
CA THR A 53 3.18 12.98 -1.86
C THR A 53 3.39 14.20 -0.97
N TYR A 54 2.44 14.49 -0.07
CA TYR A 54 2.57 15.58 0.89
C TYR A 54 3.64 15.32 1.95
N LEU A 55 3.59 14.16 2.61
CA LEU A 55 4.51 13.82 3.70
C LEU A 55 5.95 13.62 3.23
N ARG A 56 6.12 13.25 1.95
CA ARG A 56 7.43 13.14 1.31
C ARG A 56 7.91 14.45 0.69
N GLY A 57 7.12 15.53 0.78
CA GLY A 57 7.49 16.86 0.30
C GLY A 57 7.63 16.96 -1.22
N ILE A 58 6.87 16.15 -1.98
CA ILE A 58 7.04 16.04 -3.43
C ILE A 58 6.44 17.24 -4.16
N PHE A 59 5.31 17.77 -3.68
CA PHE A 59 4.64 18.94 -4.26
C PHE A 59 4.60 20.10 -3.26
N PRO A 60 4.54 21.36 -3.74
CA PRO A 60 4.42 22.52 -2.87
C PRO A 60 3.09 22.57 -2.11
N GLU A 61 3.06 23.31 -1.00
CA GLU A 61 1.91 23.42 -0.08
C GLU A 61 0.62 23.87 -0.78
N ASP A 62 0.71 24.77 -1.77
CA ASP A 62 -0.43 25.32 -2.51
C ASP A 62 -1.09 24.30 -3.46
N ALA A 63 -0.40 23.20 -3.76
CA ALA A 63 -0.96 22.07 -4.50
C ALA A 63 -1.98 21.26 -3.69
N TYR A 64 -2.10 21.52 -2.38
CA TYR A 64 -2.97 20.76 -1.48
C TYR A 64 -4.06 21.63 -0.85
N ARG A 65 -5.13 20.96 -0.41
CA ARG A 65 -6.15 21.51 0.48
C ARG A 65 -6.25 20.64 1.73
N SER A 66 -6.44 21.27 2.88
CA SER A 66 -6.64 20.55 4.13
C SER A 66 -8.06 19.97 4.22
N ARG A 67 -8.15 18.73 4.70
CA ARG A 67 -9.37 18.02 5.09
C ARG A 67 -9.11 17.29 6.41
N TYR A 68 -10.18 16.94 7.11
CA TYR A 68 -10.09 16.21 8.37
C TYR A 68 -10.66 14.81 8.22
N LEU A 69 -9.91 13.84 8.73
CA LEU A 69 -10.35 12.47 8.90
C LEU A 69 -10.23 12.13 10.39
N GLU A 70 -11.34 12.27 11.12
CA GLU A 70 -11.32 12.34 12.59
C GLU A 70 -10.36 13.45 13.07
N ASP A 71 -9.41 13.12 13.94
CA ASP A 71 -8.42 14.05 14.48
C ASP A 71 -7.22 14.31 13.54
N LEU A 72 -7.19 13.69 12.35
CA LEU A 72 -6.08 13.82 11.41
C LEU A 72 -6.34 14.91 10.38
N CYS A 73 -5.43 15.87 10.28
CA CYS A 73 -5.38 16.81 9.16
C CYS A 73 -4.68 16.15 7.96
N ILE A 74 -5.47 15.85 6.93
CA ILE A 74 -4.99 15.27 5.68
C ILE A 74 -4.89 16.36 4.62
N LYS A 75 -3.80 16.32 3.85
CA LYS A 75 -3.57 17.19 2.70
C LYS A 75 -3.98 16.44 1.44
N VAL A 76 -4.98 16.97 0.76
CA VAL A 76 -5.57 16.36 -0.44
C VAL A 76 -5.13 17.17 -1.65
N ILE A 77 -4.58 16.51 -2.67
CA ILE A 77 -4.15 17.18 -3.90
C ILE A 77 -5.35 17.90 -4.53
N ARG A 78 -5.10 19.14 -4.96
CA ARG A 78 -6.05 19.96 -5.68
C ARG A 78 -5.98 19.65 -7.16
N GLU A 79 -7.15 19.55 -7.78
CA GLU A 79 -7.28 19.45 -9.23
C GLU A 79 -6.87 20.76 -9.92
N ASP A 80 -7.10 21.90 -9.26
CA ASP A 80 -6.88 23.26 -9.76
C ASP A 80 -5.56 23.89 -9.30
N CYS A 81 -4.49 23.10 -9.17
CA CYS A 81 -3.20 23.61 -8.73
C CYS A 81 -2.31 24.14 -9.87
N SER A 82 -1.41 25.06 -9.54
CA SER A 82 -0.43 25.65 -10.47
C SER A 82 0.73 24.71 -10.80
N SER A 83 0.98 23.70 -9.94
CA SER A 83 2.09 22.76 -10.08
C SER A 83 1.84 21.78 -11.23
N PRO A 84 2.69 21.76 -12.28
CA PRO A 84 2.54 20.82 -13.39
C PRO A 84 2.67 19.36 -12.96
N ALA A 85 3.54 19.08 -11.98
CA ALA A 85 3.76 17.73 -11.46
C ALA A 85 2.53 17.21 -10.71
N ALA A 86 1.93 18.04 -9.84
CA ALA A 86 0.69 17.67 -9.15
C ALA A 86 -0.49 17.51 -10.12
N CYS A 87 -0.64 18.42 -11.10
CA CYS A 87 -1.62 18.28 -12.17
C CYS A 87 -1.46 16.98 -12.94
N ARG A 88 -0.21 16.57 -13.23
CA ARG A 88 0.09 15.30 -13.91
C ARG A 88 -0.36 14.11 -13.06
N THR A 89 -0.08 14.11 -11.76
CA THR A 89 -0.56 13.07 -10.85
C THR A 89 -2.08 13.00 -10.79
N VAL A 90 -2.79 14.14 -10.82
CA VAL A 90 -4.26 14.13 -10.92
C VAL A 90 -4.74 13.46 -12.21
N LYS A 91 -4.09 13.74 -13.35
CA LYS A 91 -4.40 13.04 -14.62
C LYS A 91 -4.15 11.54 -14.53
N TRP A 92 -3.07 11.11 -13.87
CA TRP A 92 -2.80 9.68 -13.61
C TRP A 92 -3.92 9.04 -12.80
N MET A 93 -4.42 9.73 -11.78
CA MET A 93 -5.55 9.25 -10.98
C MET A 93 -6.81 9.06 -11.83
N MET A 94 -7.07 9.93 -12.81
CA MET A 94 -8.19 9.75 -13.74
C MET A 94 -8.06 8.49 -14.60
N GLY A 95 -6.86 8.19 -15.10
CA GLY A 95 -6.59 6.93 -15.80
C GLY A 95 -6.76 5.70 -14.90
N CYS A 96 -6.35 5.79 -13.63
CA CYS A 96 -6.62 4.73 -12.65
C CYS A 96 -8.13 4.53 -12.44
N PHE A 97 -8.91 5.61 -12.39
CA PHE A 97 -10.36 5.52 -12.19
C PHE A 97 -11.08 4.87 -13.36
N ASP A 98 -10.64 5.17 -14.59
CA ASP A 98 -11.14 4.53 -15.81
C ASP A 98 -10.92 3.01 -15.78
N ALA A 99 -9.73 2.57 -15.34
CA ALA A 99 -9.39 1.16 -15.21
C ALA A 99 -10.09 0.47 -14.04
N LEU A 100 -10.34 1.19 -12.93
CA LEU A 100 -11.13 0.69 -11.79
C LEU A 100 -12.61 0.51 -12.16
N GLU A 101 -13.20 1.41 -12.94
CA GLU A 101 -14.60 1.32 -13.40
C GLU A 101 -14.86 0.10 -14.26
N LYS A 102 -13.85 -0.32 -15.04
CA LYS A 102 -13.92 -1.49 -15.90
C LYS A 102 -13.46 -2.78 -15.21
N GLU A 103 -13.07 -2.68 -13.93
CA GLU A 103 -12.51 -3.79 -13.15
C GLU A 103 -11.23 -4.40 -13.73
N TYR A 104 -10.52 -3.64 -14.57
CA TYR A 104 -9.28 -4.08 -15.20
C TYR A 104 -8.08 -3.92 -14.27
N LEU A 105 -8.09 -2.92 -13.39
CA LEU A 105 -6.90 -2.54 -12.63
C LEU A 105 -6.59 -3.54 -11.51
N GLN A 106 -5.41 -4.14 -11.55
CA GLN A 106 -4.91 -5.03 -10.49
C GLN A 106 -3.96 -4.30 -9.54
N ILE A 107 -3.01 -3.52 -10.07
CA ILE A 107 -1.99 -2.83 -9.28
C ILE A 107 -1.75 -1.43 -9.83
N VAL A 108 -1.76 -0.43 -8.96
CA VAL A 108 -1.10 0.87 -9.19
C VAL A 108 0.23 0.85 -8.46
N LEU A 109 1.30 1.13 -9.18
CA LEU A 109 2.65 1.21 -8.64
C LEU A 109 3.22 2.60 -8.91
N ILE A 110 3.47 3.36 -7.84
CA ILE A 110 4.13 4.66 -7.92
C ILE A 110 5.59 4.47 -7.54
N GLY A 111 6.50 4.82 -8.45
CA GLY A 111 7.94 4.78 -8.22
C GLY A 111 8.50 6.17 -7.97
N VAL A 112 9.45 6.27 -7.03
CA VAL A 112 10.30 7.45 -6.85
C VAL A 112 11.70 7.08 -7.30
N HIS A 113 12.24 7.83 -8.25
CA HIS A 113 13.56 7.59 -8.85
C HIS A 113 14.36 8.89 -8.95
N ARG A 114 15.69 8.77 -9.10
CA ARG A 114 16.61 9.91 -9.15
C ARG A 114 16.91 10.36 -10.57
N ASP A 115 16.88 9.43 -11.52
CA ASP A 115 17.27 9.67 -12.91
C ASP A 115 16.02 9.80 -13.80
N PRO A 116 15.77 10.94 -14.45
CA PRO A 116 14.61 11.10 -15.33
C PRO A 116 14.62 10.15 -16.54
N ASP A 117 15.80 9.70 -16.98
CA ASP A 117 15.96 8.80 -18.12
C ASP A 117 15.82 7.32 -17.70
N ASP A 118 16.01 7.02 -16.42
CA ASP A 118 15.81 5.69 -15.83
C ASP A 118 14.62 5.64 -14.87
N THR A 119 13.46 5.40 -15.46
CA THR A 119 12.19 5.27 -14.73
C THR A 119 12.01 3.91 -14.02
N ASN A 120 12.92 2.96 -14.21
CA ASN A 120 12.79 1.61 -13.67
C ASN A 120 13.60 1.38 -12.40
N HIS A 121 14.68 2.15 -12.18
CA HIS A 121 15.45 2.10 -10.93
C HIS A 121 14.88 3.06 -9.90
N VAL A 122 14.28 2.50 -8.84
CA VAL A 122 13.59 3.25 -7.80
C VAL A 122 14.30 3.15 -6.46
N ILE A 123 14.20 4.23 -5.69
CA ILE A 123 14.66 4.28 -4.29
C ILE A 123 13.51 4.04 -3.31
N GLU A 124 12.27 4.29 -3.76
CA GLU A 124 11.05 4.13 -2.99
C GLU A 124 9.89 3.79 -3.94
N SER A 125 8.97 2.93 -3.52
CA SER A 125 7.77 2.62 -4.29
C SER A 125 6.55 2.41 -3.42
N TYR A 126 5.38 2.76 -3.96
CA TYR A 126 4.08 2.65 -3.30
C TYR A 126 3.15 1.80 -4.17
N GLN A 127 2.62 0.74 -3.59
CA GLN A 127 1.80 -0.25 -4.28
C GLN A 127 0.38 -0.24 -3.75
N PHE A 128 -0.59 -0.11 -4.64
CA PHE A 128 -2.02 -0.24 -4.36
C PHE A 128 -2.53 -1.43 -5.16
N LYS A 129 -2.90 -2.51 -4.48
CA LYS A 129 -3.42 -3.72 -5.10
C LYS A 129 -4.93 -3.79 -4.91
N PHE A 130 -5.64 -4.02 -6.00
CA PHE A 130 -7.10 -4.10 -6.03
C PHE A 130 -7.51 -5.55 -6.24
N LYS A 131 -8.64 -5.92 -5.63
CA LYS A 131 -9.39 -7.12 -5.97
C LYS A 131 -10.86 -6.76 -6.03
N TYR A 132 -11.56 -7.31 -7.01
CA TYR A 132 -12.99 -7.13 -7.23
C TYR A 132 -13.73 -8.38 -6.76
N SER A 133 -14.96 -8.20 -6.33
CA SER A 133 -15.84 -9.30 -5.97
C SER A 133 -17.21 -9.10 -6.58
N GLU A 134 -17.56 -10.00 -7.51
CA GLU A 134 -18.82 -9.94 -8.27
C GLU A 134 -20.07 -10.14 -7.38
N HIS A 135 -19.93 -10.72 -6.18
CA HIS A 135 -21.05 -11.18 -5.35
C HIS A 135 -21.06 -10.58 -3.93
N GLY A 136 -20.35 -9.48 -3.71
CA GLY A 136 -20.07 -9.04 -2.34
C GLY A 136 -18.99 -9.94 -1.70
N PRO A 137 -18.68 -9.82 -0.39
CA PRO A 137 -17.55 -10.51 0.21
C PRO A 137 -17.76 -12.03 0.15
N GLN A 138 -17.15 -12.68 -0.84
CA GLN A 138 -17.21 -14.12 -1.03
C GLN A 138 -16.02 -14.76 -0.32
N MET A 139 -16.32 -15.61 0.66
CA MET A 139 -15.34 -16.32 1.45
C MET A 139 -14.81 -17.50 0.64
N ASP A 140 -13.50 -17.55 0.36
CA ASP A 140 -12.83 -18.80 -0.04
C ASP A 140 -12.91 -19.76 1.15
N ILE A 141 -13.91 -20.64 1.13
CA ILE A 141 -14.19 -21.61 2.20
C ILE A 141 -13.19 -22.75 2.10
N LEU A 142 -11.97 -22.53 2.58
CA LEU A 142 -11.15 -23.59 3.17
C LEU A 142 -11.19 -23.46 4.70
N ARG A 143 -12.40 -23.69 5.22
CA ARG A 143 -12.73 -24.45 6.44
C ARG A 143 -11.73 -24.42 7.61
N ASN A 144 -11.87 -23.45 8.53
CA ASN A 144 -12.05 -23.77 9.95
C ASN A 144 -12.73 -22.63 10.73
N ASN A 145 -13.87 -22.96 11.37
CA ASN A 145 -14.62 -22.22 12.40
C ASN A 145 -15.03 -20.74 12.22
N SER A 146 -16.28 -20.57 11.77
CA SER A 146 -17.33 -19.76 12.41
C SER A 146 -16.98 -18.34 12.89
N MET A 147 -16.96 -17.39 11.96
CA MET A 147 -17.65 -16.10 12.13
C MET A 147 -17.93 -15.54 10.74
N GLU A 148 -19.20 -15.33 10.39
CA GLU A 148 -19.59 -14.59 9.19
C GLU A 148 -19.09 -13.15 9.38
N MET A 149 -17.89 -12.85 8.90
CA MET A 149 -17.33 -11.50 9.02
C MET A 149 -17.99 -10.63 7.95
N SER A 150 -19.24 -10.23 8.19
CA SER A 150 -19.84 -9.14 7.43
C SER A 150 -18.96 -7.91 7.63
N VAL A 151 -18.23 -7.49 6.61
CA VAL A 151 -17.41 -6.27 6.70
C VAL A 151 -18.36 -5.11 6.99
N THR A 152 -18.31 -4.58 8.22
CA THR A 152 -19.19 -3.49 8.59
C THR A 152 -18.61 -2.16 8.10
N MET A 153 -19.48 -1.17 7.93
CA MET A 153 -19.05 0.19 7.62
C MET A 153 -18.15 0.77 8.73
N GLU A 154 -18.39 0.39 9.99
CA GLU A 154 -17.56 0.82 11.11
C GLU A 154 -16.15 0.22 11.03
N ASP A 155 -16.03 -1.05 10.64
CA ASP A 155 -14.72 -1.71 10.41
C ASP A 155 -13.98 -1.04 9.26
N THR A 156 -14.69 -0.77 8.16
CA THR A 156 -14.14 -0.07 7.00
C THR A 156 -13.62 1.32 7.39
N LYS A 157 -14.40 2.07 8.19
CA LYS A 157 -14.01 3.39 8.71
C LYS A 157 -12.75 3.30 9.58
N LYS A 158 -12.74 2.40 10.56
CA LYS A 158 -11.58 2.19 11.45
C LYS A 158 -10.33 1.81 10.65
N ALA A 159 -10.47 0.90 9.70
CA ALA A 159 -9.37 0.47 8.84
C ALA A 159 -8.84 1.62 7.98
N SER A 160 -9.71 2.49 7.47
CA SER A 160 -9.35 3.67 6.67
C SER A 160 -8.50 4.65 7.46
N VAL A 161 -8.97 5.00 8.66
CA VAL A 161 -8.24 5.89 9.56
C VAL A 161 -6.89 5.26 9.95
N LEU A 162 -6.88 3.98 10.29
CA LEU A 162 -5.66 3.27 10.65
C LEU A 162 -4.65 3.23 9.49
N LEU A 163 -5.12 3.04 8.26
CA LEU A 163 -4.28 3.04 7.07
C LEU A 163 -3.58 4.39 6.89
N ILE A 164 -4.32 5.50 6.99
CA ILE A 164 -3.75 6.84 6.89
C ILE A 164 -2.78 7.11 8.06
N ARG A 165 -3.13 6.75 9.31
CA ARG A 165 -2.20 6.90 10.45
C ARG A 165 -0.91 6.14 10.25
N LYS A 166 -0.98 4.90 9.73
CA LYS A 166 0.21 4.09 9.43
C LYS A 166 1.05 4.70 8.31
N LEU A 167 0.44 5.28 7.27
CA LEU A 167 1.18 6.04 6.26
C LEU A 167 1.90 7.23 6.90
N PHE A 168 1.22 8.00 7.75
CA PHE A 168 1.83 9.12 8.47
C PHE A 168 3.07 8.70 9.26
N LEU A 169 2.93 7.66 10.09
CA LEU A 169 4.03 7.14 10.88
C LEU A 169 5.16 6.60 10.01
N LEU A 170 4.84 5.84 8.97
CA LEU A 170 5.86 5.25 8.09
C LEU A 170 6.65 6.35 7.38
N MET A 171 5.99 7.29 6.71
CA MET A 171 6.65 8.34 5.94
C MET A 171 7.51 9.26 6.82
N GLN A 172 7.11 9.52 8.07
CA GLN A 172 7.90 10.32 9.04
C GLN A 172 9.18 9.61 9.50
N ASN A 173 9.20 8.27 9.46
CA ASN A 173 10.35 7.47 9.89
C ASN A 173 11.23 7.01 8.71
N LEU A 174 10.84 7.30 7.47
CA LEU A 174 11.73 7.17 6.32
C LEU A 174 12.67 8.38 6.24
N ASP A 175 13.87 8.16 5.73
CA ASP A 175 14.79 9.27 5.48
C ASP A 175 14.25 10.24 4.42
N ALA A 176 14.73 11.49 4.46
CA ALA A 176 14.33 12.51 3.49
C ALA A 176 14.61 12.04 2.06
N LEU A 177 13.73 12.40 1.12
CA LEU A 177 14.02 12.21 -0.30
C LEU A 177 15.22 13.11 -0.68
N PRO A 178 16.02 12.69 -1.68
CA PRO A 178 17.00 13.59 -2.31
C PRO A 178 16.33 14.88 -2.83
N ASP A 179 17.14 15.93 -3.02
CA ASP A 179 16.64 17.25 -3.46
C ASP A 179 15.91 17.20 -4.80
N GLU A 180 16.36 16.32 -5.70
CA GLU A 180 15.76 16.11 -7.00
C GLU A 180 15.33 14.65 -7.14
N VAL A 181 14.02 14.47 -7.35
CA VAL A 181 13.39 13.17 -7.55
C VAL A 181 12.30 13.29 -8.60
N TYR A 182 12.03 12.17 -9.23
CA TYR A 182 11.02 12.01 -10.27
C TYR A 182 10.02 10.95 -9.85
N LEU A 183 8.78 11.15 -10.28
CA LEU A 183 7.70 10.20 -10.07
C LEU A 183 7.38 9.47 -11.38
N THR A 184 7.15 8.17 -11.25
CA THR A 184 6.52 7.35 -12.29
C THR A 184 5.30 6.65 -11.72
N MET A 185 4.33 6.35 -12.58
CA MET A 185 3.21 5.48 -12.24
C MET A 185 3.09 4.39 -13.30
N LYS A 186 3.05 3.14 -12.85
CA LYS A 186 2.78 1.97 -13.66
C LYS A 186 1.45 1.34 -13.24
N LEU A 187 0.67 0.92 -14.23
CA LEU A 187 -0.56 0.17 -14.02
C LEU A 187 -0.37 -1.26 -14.50
N TYR A 188 -0.88 -2.21 -13.72
CA TYR A 188 -0.95 -3.62 -14.05
C TYR A 188 -2.40 -4.04 -14.03
N TYR A 189 -2.81 -4.86 -15.01
CA TYR A 189 -4.20 -5.26 -15.20
C TYR A 189 -4.39 -6.76 -15.01
N TYR A 190 -5.65 -7.16 -14.96
CA TYR A 190 -6.08 -8.54 -15.01
C TYR A 190 -6.12 -9.04 -16.47
N ASP A 191 -5.24 -9.99 -16.81
CA ASP A 191 -5.06 -10.50 -18.18
C ASP A 191 -6.30 -11.20 -18.75
N ASP A 192 -7.16 -11.74 -17.88
CA ASP A 192 -8.36 -12.50 -18.22
C ASP A 192 -9.54 -11.64 -18.67
N VAL A 193 -9.59 -10.38 -18.25
CA VAL A 193 -10.71 -9.46 -18.53
C VAL A 193 -10.32 -8.23 -19.34
N THR A 194 -9.02 -7.90 -19.42
CA THR A 194 -8.56 -6.66 -20.03
C THR A 194 -8.24 -6.86 -21.51
N PRO A 195 -8.87 -6.11 -22.44
CA PRO A 195 -8.52 -6.16 -23.85
C PRO A 195 -7.04 -5.77 -24.08
N PRO A 196 -6.33 -6.41 -25.03
CA PRO A 196 -4.90 -6.15 -25.26
C PRO A 196 -4.63 -4.71 -25.72
N ASP A 197 -5.58 -4.10 -26.43
CA ASP A 197 -5.55 -2.74 -26.96
C ASP A 197 -6.04 -1.66 -25.96
N TYR A 198 -6.46 -2.05 -24.76
CA TYR A 198 -6.98 -1.11 -23.76
C TYR A 198 -5.87 -0.20 -23.20
N GLU A 199 -5.94 1.10 -23.44
CA GLU A 199 -5.05 2.08 -22.79
C GLU A 199 -5.87 3.09 -21.97
N PRO A 200 -5.66 3.16 -20.63
CA PRO A 200 -6.36 4.16 -19.83
C PRO A 200 -5.89 5.57 -20.18
N PRO A 201 -6.75 6.59 -20.00
CA PRO A 201 -6.39 7.98 -20.27
C PRO A 201 -5.08 8.40 -19.59
N GLY A 202 -4.13 8.86 -20.41
CA GLY A 202 -2.80 9.30 -19.96
C GLY A 202 -1.74 8.20 -19.93
N PHE A 203 -2.10 6.93 -20.08
CA PHE A 203 -1.13 5.83 -20.07
C PHE A 203 -0.89 5.29 -21.48
N LYS A 204 0.28 4.68 -21.68
CA LYS A 204 0.65 3.89 -22.86
C LYS A 204 1.13 2.52 -22.45
N GLU A 205 1.25 1.63 -23.41
CA GLU A 205 2.00 0.39 -23.25
C GLU A 205 3.41 0.63 -22.67
N GLY A 206 3.76 -0.15 -21.65
CA GLY A 206 5.00 -0.06 -20.92
C GLY A 206 6.08 -0.91 -21.58
N VAL A 207 7.32 -0.41 -21.55
CA VAL A 207 8.45 -1.08 -22.22
C VAL A 207 9.16 -2.07 -21.29
N CYS A 208 8.93 -1.98 -19.96
CA CYS A 208 9.60 -2.83 -18.97
C CYS A 208 8.71 -3.17 -17.77
N ASP A 209 8.48 -4.46 -17.56
CA ASP A 209 7.51 -4.98 -16.60
C ASP A 209 7.90 -4.79 -15.12
N SER A 210 9.20 -4.61 -14.85
CA SER A 210 9.74 -4.59 -13.50
C SER A 210 10.22 -3.21 -13.06
N LEU A 211 10.08 -2.92 -11.76
CA LEU A 211 10.87 -1.90 -11.08
C LEU A 211 12.02 -2.60 -10.35
N TRP A 212 13.22 -2.05 -10.46
CA TRP A 212 14.41 -2.51 -9.77
C TRP A 212 14.73 -1.53 -8.66
N PHE A 213 15.09 -2.02 -7.48
CA PHE A 213 15.54 -1.14 -6.40
C PHE A 213 17.02 -0.85 -6.55
N GLU A 214 17.43 0.39 -6.25
CA GLU A 214 18.83 0.78 -6.07
C GLU A 214 19.41 0.12 -4.80
N GLY A 215 19.46 -1.21 -4.76
CA GLY A 215 19.87 -2.01 -3.60
C GLY A 215 18.78 -2.93 -3.05
N THR A 216 18.89 -3.31 -1.78
CA THR A 216 17.94 -4.22 -1.13
C THR A 216 16.67 -3.47 -0.75
N ALA A 217 15.53 -3.90 -1.31
CA ALA A 217 14.23 -3.36 -0.97
C ALA A 217 13.71 -3.93 0.36
N VAL A 218 13.25 -3.07 1.26
CA VAL A 218 12.52 -3.43 2.47
C VAL A 218 11.03 -3.16 2.25
N HIS A 219 10.21 -4.19 2.38
CA HIS A 219 8.77 -4.12 2.11
C HIS A 219 7.96 -3.98 3.39
N PHE A 220 7.08 -2.98 3.42
CA PHE A 220 6.14 -2.70 4.50
C PHE A 220 4.71 -2.91 4.02
N ARG A 221 3.97 -3.80 4.69
CA ARG A 221 2.51 -3.88 4.54
C ARG A 221 1.87 -2.80 5.41
N VAL A 222 1.31 -1.77 4.78
CA VAL A 222 0.66 -0.67 5.51
C VAL A 222 -0.71 -1.10 6.01
N GLY A 223 -1.54 -1.64 5.12
CA GLY A 223 -2.86 -2.09 5.50
C GLY A 223 -3.71 -2.52 4.32
N ASP A 224 -4.89 -2.99 4.64
CA ASP A 224 -5.88 -3.49 3.72
C ASP A 224 -7.26 -2.95 4.11
N LEU A 225 -8.01 -2.53 3.10
CA LEU A 225 -9.36 -2.02 3.21
C LEU A 225 -10.27 -2.95 2.46
N HIS A 226 -11.30 -3.40 3.16
CA HIS A 226 -12.32 -4.25 2.61
C HIS A 226 -13.60 -3.44 2.56
N THR A 227 -14.29 -3.55 1.44
CA THR A 227 -15.69 -3.17 1.28
C THR A 227 -16.42 -4.39 0.76
N PRO A 228 -17.75 -4.38 0.65
CA PRO A 228 -18.45 -5.55 0.15
C PRO A 228 -17.97 -5.98 -1.26
N PHE A 229 -17.65 -5.04 -2.15
CA PHE A 229 -17.36 -5.35 -3.55
C PHE A 229 -15.88 -5.22 -3.94
N HIS A 230 -15.06 -4.59 -3.09
CA HIS A 230 -13.66 -4.29 -3.42
C HIS A 230 -12.73 -4.48 -2.21
N VAL A 231 -11.51 -4.94 -2.49
CA VAL A 231 -10.39 -4.94 -1.54
C VAL A 231 -9.26 -4.07 -2.08
N LEU A 232 -8.79 -3.13 -1.26
CA LEU A 232 -7.61 -2.30 -1.53
C LEU A 232 -6.50 -2.63 -0.54
N LYS A 233 -5.35 -3.09 -1.02
CA LYS A 233 -4.16 -3.35 -0.20
C LYS A 233 -3.07 -2.34 -0.52
N VAL A 234 -2.47 -1.75 0.52
CA VAL A 234 -1.41 -0.75 0.38
C VAL A 234 -0.10 -1.28 0.94
N GLY A 235 0.94 -1.24 0.10
CA GLY A 235 2.31 -1.59 0.44
C GLY A 235 3.26 -0.46 0.11
N VAL A 236 4.33 -0.36 0.88
CA VAL A 236 5.45 0.56 0.62
C VAL A 236 6.72 -0.27 0.57
N ALA A 237 7.62 0.06 -0.34
CA ALA A 237 8.96 -0.49 -0.33
C ALA A 237 9.97 0.65 -0.45
N ALA A 238 11.02 0.58 0.35
CA ALA A 238 12.10 1.55 0.34
C ALA A 238 13.44 0.82 0.38
N GLU A 239 14.47 1.44 -0.20
CA GLU A 239 15.84 0.97 -0.07
C GLU A 239 16.24 0.82 1.41
N GLN A 240 16.94 -0.27 1.76
CA GLN A 240 17.35 -0.59 3.13
C GLN A 240 18.10 0.55 3.84
N GLY A 241 18.95 1.30 3.13
CA GLY A 241 19.67 2.43 3.70
C GLY A 241 18.77 3.55 4.24
N ARG A 242 17.50 3.59 3.80
CA ARG A 242 16.55 4.68 4.07
C ARG A 242 15.55 4.37 5.19
N VAL A 243 15.65 3.18 5.80
CA VAL A 243 14.72 2.69 6.84
C VAL A 243 15.39 2.51 8.21
N SER A 244 16.57 3.06 8.42
CA SER A 244 17.40 2.85 9.61
C SER A 244 16.65 3.15 10.92
N LYS A 245 15.90 4.27 10.97
CA LYS A 245 15.07 4.67 12.13
C LYS A 245 14.01 3.63 12.51
N LEU A 246 13.50 2.88 11.54
CA LEU A 246 12.49 1.83 11.76
C LEU A 246 13.12 0.54 12.29
N GLN A 247 14.38 0.28 11.94
CA GLN A 247 15.11 -0.92 12.37
C GLN A 247 15.67 -0.77 13.79
N GLU A 248 16.12 0.43 14.16
CA GLU A 248 16.61 0.74 15.53
C GLU A 248 15.53 0.52 16.61
N GLY A 249 14.27 0.85 16.31
CA GLY A 249 13.14 0.62 17.22
C GLY A 249 12.77 -0.86 17.41
N ASN A 250 13.11 -1.73 16.45
CA ASN A 250 12.89 -3.17 16.56
C ASN A 250 14.03 -3.85 17.34
N HIS A 251 15.27 -3.41 17.19
CA HIS A 251 16.41 -3.95 17.96
C HIS A 251 16.33 -3.66 19.47
N LEU A 252 15.71 -2.55 19.88
CA LEU A 252 15.44 -2.25 21.29
C LEU A 252 14.32 -3.11 21.91
N ARG A 253 13.49 -3.78 21.10
CA ARG A 253 12.47 -4.74 21.58
C ARG A 253 13.00 -6.16 21.76
N GLU A 254 14.03 -6.56 21.02
CA GLU A 254 14.64 -7.89 21.16
C GLU A 254 15.58 -7.99 22.38
N CYS A 255 16.17 -6.88 22.84
CA CYS A 255 17.14 -6.91 23.95
C CYS A 255 16.52 -7.13 25.36
N VAL A 256 15.19 -7.28 25.49
CA VAL A 256 14.51 -7.51 26.79
C VAL A 256 14.04 -8.97 26.96
N GLN A 257 14.32 -9.87 26.00
CA GLN A 257 13.89 -11.27 26.10
C GLN A 257 15.01 -12.31 26.10
N ASP A 258 16.29 -11.92 26.05
CA ASP A 258 17.39 -12.89 26.04
C ASP A 258 18.35 -12.72 27.22
N SER A 259 17.84 -13.04 28.41
CA SER A 259 18.67 -13.31 29.59
C SER A 259 18.24 -14.63 30.23
N ALA A 260 18.29 -15.71 29.46
CA ALA A 260 18.35 -17.06 30.02
C ALA A 260 18.98 -18.02 29.01
N GLN A 261 20.12 -18.60 29.43
CA GLN A 261 20.74 -19.82 28.90
C GLN A 261 21.78 -19.64 27.78
N GLN A 262 22.92 -19.06 28.18
CA GLN A 262 24.22 -19.41 27.63
C GLN A 262 24.83 -20.56 28.44
N SER A 263 24.87 -21.75 27.87
CA SER A 263 25.88 -22.83 28.06
C SER A 263 25.35 -24.03 27.27
N VAL A 264 26.04 -24.63 26.30
CA VAL A 264 27.34 -25.31 26.41
C VAL A 264 27.92 -25.59 25.02
N CYS A 265 29.25 -25.46 24.95
CA CYS A 265 30.20 -26.27 24.17
C CYS A 265 30.12 -26.30 22.63
N ARG A 266 31.15 -25.74 21.97
CA ARG A 266 32.23 -26.56 21.38
C ARG A 266 33.44 -25.72 20.93
N LEU A 267 34.56 -25.97 21.60
CA LEU A 267 35.91 -25.78 21.06
C LEU A 267 36.18 -26.87 20.01
N SER A 268 36.64 -26.51 18.82
CA SER A 268 38.01 -26.80 18.32
C SER A 268 38.13 -26.68 16.79
N LEU A 269 39.26 -26.11 16.37
CA LEU A 269 39.74 -25.78 15.02
C LEU A 269 40.05 -27.01 14.15
N ALA A 270 39.90 -26.89 12.81
CA ALA A 270 40.97 -27.11 11.80
C ALA A 270 40.47 -27.09 10.32
N GLN A 271 41.31 -26.49 9.47
CA GLN A 271 41.46 -26.44 7.98
C GLN A 271 41.30 -27.81 7.25
N GLU A 272 41.19 -28.02 5.93
CA GLU A 272 41.22 -27.27 4.64
C GLU A 272 40.89 -28.24 3.45
N VAL A 273 40.41 -27.70 2.30
CA VAL A 273 40.76 -28.01 0.88
C VAL A 273 40.12 -29.18 0.05
N SER A 274 39.63 -28.77 -1.16
CA SER A 274 39.54 -29.41 -2.52
C SER A 274 38.43 -30.40 -2.97
N GLU A 275 37.82 -30.07 -4.13
CA GLU A 275 36.99 -30.86 -5.08
C GLU A 275 37.83 -31.79 -6.04
N PRO A 276 37.33 -32.63 -7.02
CA PRO A 276 35.96 -32.77 -7.62
C PRO A 276 35.43 -34.21 -8.02
N CYS A 277 34.13 -34.25 -8.41
CA CYS A 277 33.36 -35.11 -9.37
C CYS A 277 33.44 -36.67 -9.43
N ARG A 278 32.30 -37.38 -9.27
CA ARG A 278 31.57 -38.23 -10.29
C ARG A 278 30.37 -39.05 -9.73
N GLU A 279 29.50 -39.47 -10.66
CA GLU A 279 28.07 -39.88 -10.60
C GLU A 279 27.73 -41.31 -10.09
N GLU A 280 26.39 -41.54 -9.99
CA GLU A 280 25.56 -42.78 -9.91
C GLU A 280 25.30 -43.31 -8.47
N ASP A 281 24.08 -43.65 -7.99
CA ASP A 281 22.77 -43.98 -8.58
C ASP A 281 21.62 -43.89 -7.52
N LEU A 282 20.37 -43.74 -7.99
CA LEU A 282 19.05 -43.56 -7.29
C LEU A 282 18.58 -44.78 -6.42
N PRO A 283 17.44 -44.80 -5.64
CA PRO A 283 16.16 -44.03 -5.81
C PRO A 283 15.32 -43.61 -4.56
N SER A 284 14.29 -42.77 -4.85
CA SER A 284 12.94 -42.49 -4.25
C SER A 284 12.79 -42.34 -2.72
N GLU A 285 12.05 -41.38 -2.16
CA GLU A 285 10.60 -41.13 -2.34
C GLU A 285 10.19 -39.66 -2.08
N ASP A 286 8.97 -39.35 -2.53
CA ASP A 286 8.17 -38.11 -2.45
C ASP A 286 8.29 -37.26 -1.18
N GLU A 287 8.39 -35.93 -1.35
CA GLU A 287 7.40 -35.02 -0.73
C GLU A 287 7.26 -33.72 -1.53
N SER A 288 6.03 -33.43 -1.92
CA SER A 288 5.54 -32.36 -2.77
C SER A 288 5.83 -30.95 -2.23
N ALA A 289 6.82 -30.27 -2.79
CA ALA A 289 6.94 -28.82 -2.71
C ALA A 289 6.13 -28.16 -3.84
N ALA A 290 5.06 -27.47 -3.49
CA ALA A 290 4.33 -26.60 -4.41
C ALA A 290 5.25 -25.46 -4.88
N GLN A 291 5.89 -25.66 -6.03
CA GLN A 291 6.63 -24.63 -6.76
C GLN A 291 5.66 -23.54 -7.21
N PHE A 292 5.88 -22.33 -6.69
CA PHE A 292 5.23 -21.12 -7.17
C PHE A 292 5.76 -20.83 -8.58
N LYS A 293 4.96 -21.09 -9.62
CA LYS A 293 5.26 -20.64 -10.98
C LYS A 293 5.10 -19.11 -11.03
N PRO A 294 6.13 -18.35 -11.47
CA PRO A 294 5.95 -16.94 -11.76
C PRO A 294 4.97 -16.76 -12.95
N PRO A 295 4.16 -15.69 -12.95
CA PRO A 295 3.22 -15.42 -14.03
C PRO A 295 3.96 -15.20 -15.35
N THR A 296 3.43 -15.78 -16.41
CA THR A 296 4.03 -15.75 -17.74
C THR A 296 3.52 -14.51 -18.46
N LYS A 297 4.35 -13.45 -18.48
CA LYS A 297 4.16 -12.14 -19.13
C LYS A 297 3.10 -11.25 -18.47
N ALA A 298 3.56 -10.30 -17.65
CA ALA A 298 2.74 -9.23 -17.09
C ALA A 298 2.90 -7.99 -17.98
N LEU A 299 1.89 -7.59 -18.75
CA LEU A 299 1.98 -6.36 -19.56
C LEU A 299 1.90 -5.13 -18.63
N ALA A 300 3.04 -4.54 -18.29
CA ALA A 300 3.07 -3.27 -17.58
C ALA A 300 2.72 -2.12 -18.55
N LYS A 301 1.99 -1.09 -18.07
CA LYS A 301 1.75 0.15 -18.80
C LYS A 301 2.34 1.35 -18.06
N HIS A 302 3.04 2.24 -18.77
CA HIS A 302 3.73 3.41 -18.22
C HIS A 302 3.13 4.70 -18.79
N PHE A 303 3.43 5.84 -18.16
CA PHE A 303 2.88 7.13 -18.59
C PHE A 303 3.59 7.72 -19.84
N VAL A 304 2.88 8.50 -20.66
CA VAL A 304 3.43 9.31 -21.78
C VAL A 304 3.64 10.77 -21.36
#